data_AF-A0ABC8RXM9-F1
#
_entry.id   AF-A0ABC8RXM9-F1
#
_cell.length_a   1.000
_cell.length_b   1.000
_cell.length_c   1.000
_cell.angle_alpha   90.00
_cell.angle_beta   90.00
_cell.angle_gamma   90.00
#
_symmetry.space_group_name_H-M   'P 1'
#
loop_
_entity.id
_entity.type
_entity.pdbx_description
1 polymer ?
#
loop_
_entity_poly.entity_id
_entity_poly.type
_entity_poly.pdbx_seq_one_letter_code
_entity_poly.pdbx_strand_id
1 'polypeptide(L)'
;MVAEFRALLDGLKLVQSYGLISYDIRLECDSLVLVKSVLGSCKCAWTLLGFLDQIKELLSVGNFQICHIFREANCVADRLATVRSRTSADFSVGLNVPIEVRMAVSQDLCCLPVIRRKKRTVFDDFG
;
A
#
# COMPACT_ATOMS: atom_id res chain seq x y z
N MET A 1 7.58 -7.60 2.88
CA MET A 1 8.59 -6.76 2.20
C MET A 1 8.47 -6.83 0.68
N VAL A 2 8.59 -8.00 0.03
CA VAL A 2 8.35 -8.12 -1.44
C VAL A 2 6.98 -7.56 -1.85
N ALA A 3 5.93 -7.88 -1.09
CA ALA A 3 4.58 -7.38 -1.32
C ALA A 3 4.49 -5.84 -1.31
N GLU A 4 5.24 -5.18 -0.41
CA GLU A 4 5.25 -3.71 -0.30
C GLU A 4 5.88 -3.05 -1.54
N PHE A 5 7.03 -3.58 -1.98
CA PHE A 5 7.70 -3.14 -3.20
C PHE A 5 6.81 -3.37 -4.43
N ARG A 6 6.14 -4.52 -4.49
CA ARG A 6 5.22 -4.83 -5.59
C ARG A 6 4.01 -3.89 -5.58
N ALA A 7 3.40 -3.65 -4.43
CA ALA A 7 2.25 -2.77 -4.30
C ALA A 7 2.58 -1.34 -4.74
N LEU A 8 3.73 -0.81 -4.32
CA LEU A 8 4.20 0.52 -4.76
C LEU A 8 4.43 0.56 -6.28
N LEU A 9 5.09 -0.47 -6.84
CA LEU A 9 5.32 -0.55 -8.28
C LEU A 9 4.02 -0.63 -9.09
N ASP A 10 3.05 -1.44 -8.64
CA ASP A 10 1.75 -1.56 -9.29
C ASP A 10 0.97 -0.24 -9.22
N GLY A 11 1.03 0.48 -8.09
CA GLY A 11 0.45 1.82 -7.93
C GLY A 11 1.06 2.85 -8.90
N LEU A 12 2.39 2.85 -9.07
CA LEU A 12 3.08 3.72 -10.02
C LEU A 12 2.70 3.42 -11.47
N LYS A 13 2.62 2.14 -11.85
CA LYS A 13 2.17 1.72 -13.18
C LYS A 13 0.72 2.13 -13.44
N LEU A 14 -0.11 2.08 -12.41
CA LEU A 14 -1.50 2.50 -12.49
C LEU A 14 -1.61 4.00 -12.75
N VAL A 15 -0.86 4.83 -12.01
CA VAL A 15 -0.73 6.28 -12.27
C VAL A 15 -0.34 6.55 -13.72
N GLN A 16 0.65 5.84 -14.24
CA GLN A 16 1.09 5.95 -15.64
C GLN A 16 -0.03 5.59 -16.61
N SER A 17 -0.72 4.46 -16.40
CA SER A 17 -1.78 3.99 -17.30
C SER A 17 -2.99 4.93 -17.36
N TYR A 18 -3.25 5.67 -16.28
CA TYR A 18 -4.32 6.67 -16.23
C TYR A 18 -3.87 8.06 -16.73
N GLY A 19 -2.63 8.21 -17.19
CA GLY A 19 -2.11 9.49 -17.68
C GLY A 19 -1.96 10.55 -16.59
N LEU A 20 -1.77 10.12 -15.33
CA LEU A 20 -1.72 11.02 -14.17
C LEU A 20 -0.30 11.51 -13.84
N ILE A 21 0.71 11.11 -14.60
CA ILE A 21 2.14 11.44 -14.36
C ILE A 21 2.42 12.95 -14.29
N SER A 22 1.61 13.77 -14.96
CA SER A 22 1.78 15.23 -14.99
C SER A 22 1.31 15.94 -13.71
N TYR A 23 0.65 15.25 -12.79
CA TYR A 23 0.19 15.81 -11.52
C TYR A 23 1.21 15.60 -10.39
N ASP A 24 1.11 16.43 -9.36
CA ASP A 24 1.84 16.24 -8.11
C ASP A 24 1.20 15.10 -7.31
N ILE A 25 1.89 13.97 -7.22
CA ILE A 25 1.36 12.74 -6.62
C ILE A 25 2.07 12.43 -5.31
N ARG A 26 1.27 12.27 -4.26
CA ARG A 26 1.75 11.81 -2.97
C ARG A 26 1.58 10.30 -2.84
N LEU A 27 2.68 9.60 -2.60
CA LEU A 27 2.73 8.17 -2.38
C LEU A 27 2.86 7.91 -0.88
N GLU A 28 1.86 7.26 -0.31
CA GLU A 28 1.81 6.96 1.12
C GLU A 28 2.06 5.48 1.36
N CYS A 29 3.00 5.15 2.25
CA CYS A 29 3.37 3.78 2.56
C CYS A 29 3.50 3.60 4.08
N ASP A 30 3.06 2.48 4.63
CA ASP A 30 3.24 2.13 6.05
C ASP A 30 4.54 1.35 6.33
N SER A 31 5.34 1.10 5.30
CA SER A 31 6.64 0.46 5.43
C SER A 31 7.76 1.49 5.45
N LEU A 32 8.23 1.86 6.64
CA LEU A 32 9.35 2.80 6.79
C LEU A 32 10.62 2.34 6.08
N VAL A 33 10.87 1.03 6.05
CA VAL A 33 12.02 0.44 5.36
C VAL A 33 11.93 0.65 3.85
N LEU A 34 10.75 0.42 3.25
CA LEU A 34 10.51 0.70 1.84
C LEU A 34 10.79 2.17 1.52
N VAL A 35 10.19 3.09 2.28
CA VAL A 35 10.35 4.54 2.07
C VAL A 35 11.83 4.93 2.15
N LYS A 36 12.55 4.47 3.18
CA LYS A 36 13.99 4.74 3.31
C LYS A 36 14.83 4.12 2.19
N SER A 37 14.46 2.95 1.68
CA SER A 37 15.17 2.32 0.55
C SER A 37 14.94 3.08 -0.76
N VAL A 38 13.72 3.54 -1.02
CA VAL A 38 13.40 4.38 -2.19
C VAL A 38 14.17 5.70 -2.13
N LEU A 39 14.20 6.35 -0.97
CA LEU A 39 14.96 7.58 -0.71
C LEU A 39 16.49 7.37 -0.62
N GLY A 40 16.98 6.14 -0.80
CA GLY A 40 18.42 5.84 -0.76
C GLY A 40 19.07 5.90 0.63
N SER A 41 18.28 6.09 1.69
CA SER A 41 18.76 6.17 3.07
C SER A 41 18.91 4.81 3.77
N CYS A 42 18.51 3.71 3.12
CA CYS A 42 18.63 2.35 3.64
C CYS A 42 18.92 1.34 2.52
N LYS A 43 19.89 0.45 2.72
CA LYS A 43 20.17 -0.65 1.78
C LYS A 43 19.04 -1.67 1.84
N CYS A 44 18.50 -2.06 0.69
CA CYS A 44 17.55 -3.17 0.59
C CYS A 44 18.28 -4.49 0.33
N ALA A 45 17.59 -5.61 0.58
CA ALA A 45 18.07 -6.93 0.17
C ALA A 45 18.28 -6.98 -1.35
N TRP A 46 19.28 -7.75 -1.80
CA TRP A 46 19.62 -7.88 -3.23
C TRP A 46 18.44 -8.36 -4.08
N THR A 47 17.59 -9.22 -3.52
CA THR A 47 16.37 -9.75 -4.16
C THR A 47 15.33 -8.67 -4.47
N LEU A 48 15.44 -7.49 -3.83
CA LEU A 48 14.51 -6.37 -4.01
C LEU A 48 15.06 -5.28 -4.94
N LEU A 49 16.32 -5.36 -5.35
CA LEU A 49 16.96 -4.33 -6.18
C LEU A 49 16.22 -4.14 -7.52
N GLY A 50 15.83 -5.24 -8.18
CA GLY A 50 15.09 -5.14 -9.44
C GLY A 50 13.72 -4.45 -9.31
N PHE A 51 13.07 -4.52 -8.15
CA PHE A 51 11.87 -3.72 -7.88
C PHE A 51 12.23 -2.26 -7.61
N LEU A 52 13.27 -2.02 -6.80
CA LEU A 52 13.72 -0.69 -6.44
C LEU A 52 14.14 0.12 -7.69
N ASP A 53 14.83 -0.51 -8.63
CA ASP A 53 15.29 0.14 -9.86
C ASP A 53 14.11 0.55 -10.74
N GLN A 54 13.13 -0.33 -10.95
CA GLN A 54 11.90 0.00 -11.68
C GLN A 54 11.08 1.10 -10.99
N ILE A 55 11.01 1.08 -9.65
CA ILE A 55 10.34 2.13 -8.89
C ILE A 55 11.04 3.47 -9.12
N LYS A 56 12.38 3.52 -9.00
CA LYS A 56 13.15 4.74 -9.22
C LYS A 56 13.03 5.27 -10.64
N GLU A 57 13.01 4.38 -11.63
CA GLU A 57 12.79 4.74 -13.03
C GLU A 57 11.43 5.44 -13.20
N LEU A 58 10.34 4.84 -12.71
CA LEU A 58 9.01 5.46 -12.80
C LEU A 58 8.91 6.77 -12.03
N LEU A 59 9.53 6.84 -10.84
CA LEU A 59 9.59 8.08 -10.06
C LEU A 59 10.34 9.20 -10.79
N SER A 60 11.29 8.88 -11.67
CA SER A 60 12.05 9.88 -12.43
C SER A 60 11.23 10.57 -13.53
N VAL A 61 10.09 9.99 -13.92
CA VAL A 61 9.28 10.47 -15.04
C VAL A 61 8.16 11.43 -14.60
N GLY A 62 7.84 11.50 -13.30
CA GLY A 62 6.76 12.34 -12.77
C GLY A 62 7.14 13.08 -11.49
N ASN A 63 6.24 13.91 -10.98
CA ASN A 63 6.46 14.60 -9.70
C ASN A 63 5.84 13.80 -8.54
N PHE A 64 6.67 13.02 -7.86
CA PHE A 64 6.23 12.15 -6.78
C PHE A 64 6.84 12.55 -5.43
N GLN A 65 6.00 12.56 -4.40
CA GLN A 65 6.42 12.70 -3.01
C GLN A 65 6.08 11.44 -2.25
N ILE A 66 7.10 10.66 -1.88
CA ILE A 66 6.92 9.46 -1.05
C ILE A 66 7.04 9.80 0.43
N CYS A 67 6.10 9.32 1.25
CA CYS A 67 6.11 9.52 2.68
C CYS A 67 5.66 8.27 3.44
N HIS A 68 6.13 8.18 4.69
CA HIS A 68 5.71 7.13 5.61
C HIS A 68 4.46 7.57 6.37
N ILE A 69 3.43 6.73 6.38
CA ILE A 69 2.23 6.89 7.20
C ILE A 69 2.16 5.80 8.28
N PHE A 70 1.41 6.07 9.35
CA PHE A 70 1.13 5.04 10.33
C PHE A 70 0.20 3.98 9.73
N ARG A 71 0.36 2.73 10.16
CA ARG A 71 -0.39 1.59 9.63
C ARG A 71 -1.91 1.76 9.79
N GLU A 72 -2.35 2.46 10.82
CA GLU A 72 -3.76 2.78 11.08
C GLU A 72 -4.37 3.61 9.94
N ALA A 73 -3.58 4.52 9.33
CA ALA A 73 -3.99 5.31 8.18
C ALA A 73 -3.95 4.51 6.87
N ASN A 74 -3.12 3.46 6.78
CA ASN A 74 -3.02 2.61 5.59
C ASN A 74 -4.12 1.53 5.50
N CYS A 75 -5.19 1.67 6.29
CA CYS A 75 -6.20 0.62 6.46
C CYS A 75 -6.94 0.25 5.16
N VAL A 76 -7.10 1.21 4.24
CA VAL A 76 -7.76 1.02 2.95
C VAL A 76 -6.92 0.11 2.05
N ALA A 77 -5.63 0.41 1.93
CA ALA A 77 -4.71 -0.40 1.13
C ALA A 77 -4.56 -1.81 1.72
N ASP A 78 -4.45 -1.93 3.05
CA ASP A 78 -4.40 -3.21 3.78
C ASP A 78 -5.63 -4.10 3.46
N ARG A 79 -6.83 -3.51 3.46
CA ARG A 79 -8.08 -4.21 3.14
C ARG A 79 -8.14 -4.58 1.67
N LEU A 80 -7.72 -3.71 0.77
CA LEU A 80 -7.66 -4.00 -0.66
C LEU A 80 -6.73 -5.18 -0.97
N ALA A 81 -5.52 -5.19 -0.38
CA ALA A 81 -4.57 -6.29 -0.52
C ALA A 81 -5.13 -7.62 0.02
N THR A 82 -5.83 -7.57 1.17
CA THR A 82 -6.50 -8.74 1.76
C THR A 82 -7.61 -9.30 0.87
N VAL A 83 -8.36 -8.43 0.20
CA VAL A 83 -9.43 -8.86 -0.69
C VAL A 83 -8.87 -9.45 -1.99
N ARG A 84 -7.81 -8.85 -2.54
CA ARG A 84 -7.07 -9.38 -3.69
C ARG A 84 -6.53 -10.79 -3.41
N SER A 85 -5.96 -11.03 -2.22
CA SER A 85 -5.42 -12.35 -1.86
C SER A 85 -6.48 -13.45 -1.78
N ARG A 86 -7.77 -13.10 -1.66
CA ARG A 86 -8.88 -14.06 -1.55
C ARG A 86 -9.56 -14.36 -2.88
N THR A 87 -9.45 -13.47 -3.87
CA THR A 87 -10.31 -13.51 -5.07
C THR A 87 -9.53 -13.51 -6.38
N SER A 88 -8.19 -13.37 -6.36
CA SER A 88 -7.32 -13.29 -7.55
C SER A 88 -7.72 -12.22 -8.58
N ALA A 89 -8.67 -11.36 -8.25
CA ALA A 89 -9.18 -10.31 -9.13
C ALA A 89 -8.38 -9.01 -8.97
N ASP A 90 -8.17 -8.30 -10.08
CA ASP A 90 -7.59 -6.97 -10.09
C ASP A 90 -8.64 -5.94 -9.69
N PHE A 91 -8.38 -5.20 -8.60
CA PHE A 91 -9.25 -4.13 -8.13
C PHE A 91 -8.49 -2.81 -8.13
N SER A 92 -9.01 -1.82 -8.85
CA SER A 92 -8.60 -0.42 -8.73
C SER A 92 -9.63 0.34 -7.91
N VAL A 93 -9.17 1.13 -6.94
CA VAL A 93 -10.06 1.97 -6.12
C VAL A 93 -10.77 2.96 -7.04
N GLY A 94 -12.10 2.87 -7.10
CA GLY A 94 -12.95 3.71 -7.94
C GLY A 94 -13.73 2.97 -9.04
N LEU A 95 -13.33 1.75 -9.45
CA LEU A 95 -13.93 1.10 -10.62
C LEU A 95 -14.72 -0.19 -10.37
N ASN A 96 -14.56 -0.89 -9.25
CA ASN A 96 -15.44 -2.00 -8.79
C ASN A 96 -14.91 -2.61 -7.49
N VAL A 97 -14.83 -1.81 -6.42
CA VAL A 97 -14.20 -2.28 -5.16
C VAL A 97 -15.22 -2.98 -4.26
N PRO A 98 -14.89 -4.14 -3.67
CA PRO A 98 -15.76 -4.83 -2.73
C PRO A 98 -16.19 -3.95 -1.56
N ILE A 99 -17.37 -4.23 -1.01
CA ILE A 99 -18.03 -3.34 -0.04
C ILE A 99 -17.18 -3.04 1.19
N GLU A 100 -16.38 -4.02 1.62
CA GLU A 100 -15.45 -3.92 2.75
C GLU A 100 -14.37 -2.83 2.54
N VAL A 101 -13.91 -2.64 1.30
CA VAL A 101 -12.94 -1.59 0.96
C VAL A 101 -13.64 -0.24 0.83
N ARG A 102 -14.85 -0.18 0.26
CA ARG A 102 -15.63 1.08 0.21
C ARG A 102 -15.94 1.62 1.61
N MET A 103 -16.26 0.73 2.55
CA MET A 103 -16.43 1.09 3.95
C MET A 103 -15.13 1.63 4.56
N ALA A 104 -13.98 1.08 4.20
CA ALA A 104 -12.68 1.59 4.62
C ALA A 104 -12.43 3.02 4.12
N VAL A 105 -12.64 3.25 2.82
CA VAL A 105 -12.51 4.59 2.20
C VAL A 105 -13.44 5.59 2.88
N SER A 106 -14.69 5.19 3.16
CA SER A 106 -15.64 6.07 3.85
C SER A 106 -15.20 6.41 5.28
N GLN A 107 -14.63 5.44 6.01
CA GLN A 107 -14.08 5.66 7.35
C GLN A 107 -12.89 6.61 7.33
N ASP A 108 -12.00 6.45 6.35
CA ASP A 108 -10.82 7.27 6.14
C ASP A 108 -11.20 8.73 5.80
N LEU A 109 -12.14 8.92 4.86
CA LEU A 109 -12.69 10.23 4.51
C LEU A 109 -13.34 10.94 5.71
N CYS A 110 -13.92 10.19 6.65
CA CYS A 110 -14.52 10.72 7.89
C CYS A 110 -13.49 10.87 9.03
N CYS A 111 -12.21 10.62 8.79
CA CYS A 111 -11.13 10.61 9.79
C CYS A 111 -11.43 9.71 11.01
N LEU A 112 -12.20 8.63 10.82
CA LEU A 112 -12.55 7.72 11.90
C LEU A 112 -11.42 6.72 12.13
N PRO A 113 -10.93 6.56 13.38
CA PRO A 113 -9.88 5.59 13.65
C PRO A 113 -10.36 4.16 13.39
N VAL A 114 -9.59 3.39 12.65
CA VAL A 114 -9.88 1.97 12.43
C VAL A 114 -9.51 1.17 13.68
N ILE A 115 -10.52 0.84 14.48
CA ILE A 115 -10.35 -0.02 15.66
C ILE A 115 -10.23 -1.48 15.19
N ARG A 116 -9.01 -2.03 15.20
CA ARG A 116 -8.81 -3.49 15.08
C ARG A 116 -9.06 -4.14 16.44
N ARG A 117 -10.14 -4.91 16.56
CA ARG A 117 -10.32 -5.84 17.68
C ARG A 117 -9.39 -7.04 17.48
N LYS A 118 -8.39 -7.21 18.35
CA LYS A 118 -7.60 -8.45 18.42
C LYS A 118 -8.53 -9.54 18.96
N LYS A 119 -8.74 -10.64 18.23
CA LYS A 119 -9.38 -11.83 18.81
C LYS A 119 -8.50 -12.29 19.99
N ARG A 120 -9.04 -12.32 21.21
CA ARG A 120 -8.42 -13.08 22.30
C ARG A 120 -8.39 -14.53 21.84
N THR A 121 -7.20 -15.08 21.63
CA THR A 121 -7.02 -16.53 21.70
C THR A 121 -7.30 -16.88 23.15
N VAL A 122 -8.47 -17.46 23.42
CA VAL A 122 -8.67 -18.21 24.66
C VAL A 122 -7.76 -19.42 24.49
N PHE A 123 -6.63 -19.43 25.21
CA PHE A 123 -5.91 -20.67 25.43
C PHE A 123 -6.82 -21.53 26.31
N ASP A 124 -7.23 -22.67 25.79
CA ASP A 124 -7.87 -23.72 26.56
C ASP A 124 -6.84 -24.26 27.57
N ASP A 125 -6.90 -23.75 28.80
CA ASP A 125 -6.37 -24.42 29.98
C ASP A 125 -7.35 -25.54 30.35
N PHE A 126 -7.12 -26.76 29.85
CA PHE A 126 -7.71 -27.97 30.41
C PHE A 126 -6.73 -29.15 30.32
N GLY A 127 -6.27 -29.60 31.50
CA GLY A 127 -5.85 -30.97 31.78
C GLY A 127 -4.36 -31.24 31.75
#